data_AF-A0A0S8DBU9-F1
#
_entry.id   AF-A0A0S8DBU9-F1
#
_cell.length_a   1.000
_cell.length_b   1.000
_cell.length_c   1.000
_cell.angle_alpha   90.00
_cell.angle_beta   90.00
_cell.angle_gamma   90.00
#
_symmetry.space_group_name_H-M   'P 1'
#
loop_
_entity.id
_entity.type
_entity.pdbx_description
1 polymer ?
#
loop_
_entity_poly.entity_id
_entity_poly.type
_entity_poly.pdbx_seq_one_letter_code
_entity_poly.pdbx_strand_id
1 'polypeptide(L)' 'MEDWSFPPRYDNSYRPVPSSRYWFPVRETMP' A
#
# COMPACT_ATOMS: atom_id res chain seq x y z
N MET A 1 -0.13 7.96 0.52
CA MET A 1 0.96 6.96 0.58
C MET A 1 0.53 5.97 1.63
N GLU A 2 0.12 4.77 1.22
CA GLU A 2 -0.40 3.72 2.09
C GLU A 2 0.65 3.27 3.11
N ASP A 3 0.25 3.08 4.37
CA ASP A 3 1.12 2.70 5.49
C ASP A 3 2.40 3.53 5.62
N TRP A 4 2.32 4.83 5.26
CA TRP A 4 3.47 5.71 5.38
C TRP A 4 3.62 6.23 6.81
N SER A 5 4.59 5.67 7.52
CA SER A 5 5.04 6.15 8.83
C SER A 5 6.57 6.03 8.97
N PHE A 6 7.15 6.79 9.89
CA PHE A 6 8.55 6.64 10.28
C PHE A 6 8.66 6.48 11.81
N PRO A 7 9.07 5.30 12.32
CA PRO A 7 9.41 4.07 11.60
C PRO A 7 8.19 3.45 10.87
N PRO A 8 8.41 2.69 9.80
CA PRO A 8 7.32 2.08 9.03
C PRO A 8 6.57 1.05 9.88
N ARG A 9 5.24 1.09 9.80
CA ARG A 9 4.33 0.12 10.43
C ARG A 9 3.32 -0.33 9.39
N TYR A 10 3.60 -1.47 8.77
CA TYR A 10 2.70 -2.10 7.82
C TYR A 10 1.64 -2.93 8.54
N ASP A 11 0.46 -3.00 7.97
CA ASP A 11 -0.54 -3.97 8.39
C ASP A 11 -0.22 -5.36 7.81
N ASN A 12 0.14 -6.31 8.67
CA ASN A 12 0.45 -7.69 8.27
C ASN A 12 -0.77 -8.46 7.73
N SER A 13 -1.99 -7.97 7.99
CA SER A 13 -3.23 -8.54 7.46
C SER A 13 -3.65 -7.93 6.13
N TYR A 14 -3.00 -6.83 5.71
CA TYR A 14 -3.35 -6.15 4.48
C TYR A 14 -3.13 -7.03 3.26
N ARG A 15 -4.18 -7.12 2.44
CA ARG A 15 -4.14 -7.71 1.11
C ARG A 15 -4.90 -6.78 0.17
N PRO A 16 -4.32 -6.42 -0.99
CA PRO A 16 -5.05 -5.65 -1.98
C PRO A 16 -6.24 -6.46 -2.50
N VAL A 17 -7.22 -5.78 -3.10
CA VAL A 17 -8.35 -6.47 -3.73
C VAL A 17 -7.83 -7.41 -4.85
N PRO A 18 -8.45 -8.59 -5.07
CA PRO A 18 -7.94 -9.56 -6.04
C PRO A 18 -7.81 -9.04 -7.48
N SER A 19 -8.60 -8.03 -7.84
CA SER A 19 -8.57 -7.35 -9.13
C SER A 19 -7.60 -6.16 -9.18
N SER A 20 -6.91 -5.85 -8.07
CA SER A 20 -5.95 -4.76 -8.01
C SER A 20 -4.70 -5.13 -8.78
N ARG A 21 -4.25 -4.21 -9.64
CA ARG A 21 -2.98 -4.35 -10.35
C ARG A 21 -1.76 -4.02 -9.47
N TYR A 22 -1.98 -3.22 -8.43
CA TYR A 22 -0.93 -2.65 -7.58
C TYR A 22 -1.17 -3.01 -6.12
N TRP A 23 -0.10 -3.17 -5.36
CA TRP A 23 -0.17 -3.51 -3.93
C TRP A 23 -0.49 -2.27 -3.10
N PHE A 24 0.17 -1.16 -3.43
CA PHE A 24 -0.08 0.17 -2.91
C PHE A 24 -0.30 1.15 -4.07
N PRO A 25 -1.51 1.17 -4.67
CA PRO A 25 -1.82 2.01 -5.82
C PRO A 25 -1.37 3.47 -5.66
N VAL A 26 -1.58 4.10 -4.50
CA VAL A 26 -1.22 5.52 -4.36
C VAL A 26 0.30 5.68 -4.26
N ARG A 27 1.03 4.77 -3.62
CA ARG A 27 2.51 4.79 -3.62
C ARG A 27 3.09 4.55 -5.00
N GLU A 28 2.46 3.68 -5.79
CA GLU A 28 2.98 3.19 -7.06
C GLU A 28 2.61 4.10 -8.23
N THR A 29 1.54 4.89 -8.13
CA THR A 29 1.06 5.76 -9.23
C THR A 29 1.02 7.25 -8.87
N MET A 30 1.66 7.66 -7.77
CA MET A 30 1.84 9.08 -7.46
C MET A 30 2.65 9.76 -8.58
N PRO A 31 2.23 10.95 -9.07
CA PRO A 31 3.00 11.76 -10.02
C PRO A 31 4.23 12.42 -9.38
#